data_AF-A0A804Q496-F1
#
_entry.id   AF-A0A804Q496-F1
#
_cell.length_a   1.000
_cell.length_b   1.000
_cell.length_c   1.000
_cell.angle_alpha   90.00
_cell.angle_beta   90.00
_cell.angle_gamma   90.00
#
_symmetry.space_group_name_H-M   'P 1'
#
loop_
_entity.id
_entity.type
_entity.pdbx_description
1 polymer ?
#
loop_
_entity_poly.entity_id
_entity_poly.type
_entity_poly.pdbx_seq_one_letter_code
_entity_poly.pdbx_strand_id
1 'polypeptide(L)'
;MTPLMVAAAYGSVACIDVLLSPLHLVDPNRASPSSLSTALHLAAAGAASAAPAAVSRLLAAGADPTLLDHLHRRSSDLVALPPNSLPLKNHLLSLFGGRKEWPPDPSLPDIKNGAYASDDFRMYSFKVRACSRAYSHDWTECPFVHPGENAWRRDPRKYHYSCVPCPEFKKGARCRRGDMCEYAHGVFESWLHPAQYRTRLCKDDLACTARLLLRAHA
;
A
#
# COMPACT_ATOMS: atom_id res chain seq x y z
N MET A 1 -17.04 -7.65 22.83
CA MET A 1 -17.11 -7.27 21.40
C MET A 1 -18.54 -6.84 21.08
N THR A 2 -18.73 -5.74 20.35
CA THR A 2 -20.07 -5.18 20.02
C THR A 2 -20.51 -5.57 18.60
N PRO A 3 -21.80 -5.42 18.23
CA PRO A 3 -22.24 -5.61 16.84
C PRO A 3 -21.49 -4.72 15.85
N LEU A 4 -21.19 -3.47 16.23
CA LEU A 4 -20.41 -2.54 15.40
C LEU A 4 -19.00 -3.04 15.15
N MET A 5 -18.37 -3.60 16.18
CA MET A 5 -17.04 -4.21 16.09
C MET A 5 -17.02 -5.39 15.11
N VAL A 6 -18.04 -6.25 15.13
CA VAL A 6 -18.16 -7.37 14.19
C VAL A 6 -18.38 -6.85 12.76
N ALA A 7 -19.30 -5.90 12.56
CA ALA A 7 -19.54 -5.29 11.26
C ALA A 7 -18.26 -4.66 10.67
N ALA A 8 -17.48 -3.98 11.51
CA ALA A 8 -16.19 -3.39 11.13
C ALA A 8 -15.15 -4.45 10.73
N ALA A 9 -15.00 -5.54 11.49
CA ALA A 9 -14.06 -6.62 11.19
C ALA A 9 -14.31 -7.26 9.80
N TYR A 10 -15.58 -7.38 9.41
CA TYR A 10 -15.99 -7.91 8.11
C TYR A 10 -16.11 -6.85 7.00
N GLY A 11 -15.88 -5.56 7.32
CA GLY A 11 -16.05 -4.46 6.37
C GLY A 11 -17.49 -4.27 5.89
N SER A 12 -18.49 -4.65 6.69
CA SER A 12 -19.92 -4.52 6.34
C SER A 12 -20.38 -3.08 6.48
N VAL A 13 -20.20 -2.29 5.42
CA VAL A 13 -20.57 -0.86 5.38
C VAL A 13 -22.05 -0.65 5.71
N ALA A 14 -22.95 -1.47 5.16
CA ALA A 14 -24.38 -1.36 5.42
C ALA A 14 -24.72 -1.59 6.91
N CYS A 15 -24.10 -2.57 7.57
CA CYS A 15 -24.30 -2.79 9.00
C CYS A 15 -23.71 -1.65 9.84
N ILE A 16 -22.55 -1.09 9.43
CA ILE A 16 -21.95 0.07 10.09
C ILE A 16 -22.88 1.27 10.03
N ASP A 17 -23.41 1.59 8.83
CA ASP A 17 -24.31 2.74 8.63
C ASP A 17 -25.61 2.60 9.45
N VAL A 18 -26.19 1.39 9.52
CA VAL A 18 -27.39 1.14 10.35
C VAL A 18 -27.09 1.30 11.84
N LEU A 19 -25.99 0.71 12.32
CA LEU A 19 -25.62 0.74 13.74
C LEU A 19 -25.20 2.14 14.22
N LEU A 20 -24.60 2.95 13.34
CA LEU A 20 -24.20 4.33 13.65
C LEU A 20 -25.29 5.36 13.32
N SER A 21 -26.46 4.92 12.86
CA SER A 21 -27.59 5.83 12.68
C SER A 21 -27.97 6.49 14.02
N PRO A 22 -28.47 7.74 14.00
CA PRO A 22 -28.84 8.47 15.21
C PRO A 22 -29.84 7.73 16.11
N LEU A 23 -30.57 6.76 15.57
CA LEU A 23 -31.56 5.94 16.28
C LEU A 23 -30.94 5.05 17.37
N HIS A 24 -29.70 4.59 17.19
CA HIS A 24 -29.09 3.60 18.10
C HIS A 24 -28.11 4.21 19.10
N LEU A 25 -27.70 5.48 18.91
CA LEU A 25 -26.76 6.20 19.78
C LEU A 25 -25.48 5.38 20.10
N VAL A 26 -25.00 4.59 19.14
CA VAL A 26 -23.81 3.76 19.33
C VAL A 26 -22.57 4.62 19.31
N ASP A 27 -21.79 4.58 20.38
CA ASP A 27 -20.46 5.20 20.43
C ASP A 27 -19.46 4.43 19.54
N PRO A 28 -18.92 5.04 18.46
CA PRO A 28 -17.92 4.40 17.61
C PRO A 28 -16.58 4.14 18.33
N ASN A 29 -16.31 4.85 19.41
CA ASN A 29 -15.10 4.74 20.22
C ASN A 29 -15.20 3.70 21.34
N ARG A 30 -16.35 3.01 21.44
CA ARG A 30 -16.56 1.98 22.46
C ARG A 30 -15.54 0.85 22.29
N ALA A 31 -14.63 0.76 23.26
CA ALA A 31 -13.58 -0.25 23.30
C ALA A 31 -14.08 -1.58 23.89
N SER A 32 -13.48 -2.70 23.45
CA SER A 32 -13.68 -3.99 24.10
C SER A 32 -13.04 -3.99 25.49
N PRO A 33 -13.73 -4.45 26.55
CA PRO A 33 -13.17 -4.50 27.90
C PRO A 33 -11.89 -5.35 28.01
N SER A 34 -11.76 -6.38 27.16
CA SER A 34 -10.64 -7.33 27.22
C SER A 34 -9.40 -6.89 26.45
N SER A 35 -9.58 -6.17 25.34
CA SER A 35 -8.48 -5.86 24.41
C SER A 35 -8.27 -4.37 24.18
N LEU A 36 -9.17 -3.52 24.72
CA LEU A 36 -9.28 -2.10 24.43
C LEU A 36 -9.42 -1.76 22.93
N SER A 37 -9.64 -2.76 22.08
CA SER A 37 -9.82 -2.55 20.64
C SER A 37 -11.18 -1.91 20.38
N THR A 38 -11.21 -0.92 19.50
CA THR A 38 -12.43 -0.26 19.02
C THR A 38 -12.90 -0.91 17.71
N ALA A 39 -14.05 -0.46 17.18
CA ALA A 39 -14.48 -0.86 15.84
C ALA A 39 -13.44 -0.49 14.76
N LEU A 40 -12.76 0.64 14.93
CA LEU A 40 -11.72 1.11 14.01
C LEU A 40 -10.49 0.21 13.99
N HIS A 41 -10.06 -0.31 15.15
CA HIS A 41 -8.99 -1.30 15.24
C HIS A 41 -9.34 -2.58 14.46
N LEU A 42 -10.59 -3.03 14.55
CA LEU A 42 -11.03 -4.23 13.86
C LEU A 42 -11.22 -4.01 12.35
N ALA A 43 -11.67 -2.82 11.93
CA ALA A 43 -11.70 -2.45 10.53
C ALA A 43 -10.28 -2.45 9.91
N ALA A 44 -9.28 -2.01 10.66
CA ALA A 44 -7.89 -2.00 10.22
C ALA A 44 -7.26 -3.40 10.19
N ALA A 45 -7.54 -4.23 11.20
CA ALA A 45 -7.07 -5.62 11.27
C ALA A 45 -7.76 -6.54 10.26
N GLY A 46 -8.97 -6.18 9.81
CA GLY A 46 -9.72 -6.92 8.82
C GLY A 46 -9.04 -6.93 7.45
N ALA A 47 -9.12 -8.05 6.75
CA ALA A 47 -8.66 -8.19 5.36
C ALA A 47 -9.80 -7.97 4.34
N ALA A 48 -10.89 -7.31 4.74
CA ALA A 48 -12.04 -7.08 3.88
C ALA A 48 -11.69 -6.11 2.74
N SER A 49 -12.14 -6.40 1.51
CA SER A 49 -11.96 -5.49 0.37
C SER A 49 -12.64 -4.14 0.57
N ALA A 50 -13.72 -4.11 1.37
CA ALA A 50 -14.46 -2.91 1.75
C ALA A 50 -13.86 -2.15 2.96
N ALA A 51 -12.70 -2.56 3.48
CA ALA A 51 -12.08 -1.92 4.63
C ALA A 51 -11.93 -0.39 4.49
N PRO A 52 -11.54 0.20 3.34
CA PRO A 52 -11.46 1.65 3.22
C PRO A 52 -12.80 2.34 3.43
N ALA A 53 -13.88 1.81 2.84
CA ALA A 53 -15.22 2.36 3.02
C ALA A 53 -15.68 2.23 4.47
N ALA A 54 -15.42 1.09 5.12
CA ALA A 54 -15.73 0.89 6.54
C ALA A 54 -14.97 1.88 7.45
N VAL A 55 -13.67 2.07 7.22
CA VAL A 55 -12.84 3.05 7.94
C VAL A 55 -13.36 4.47 7.72
N SER A 56 -13.67 4.86 6.48
CA SER A 56 -14.24 6.18 6.18
C SER A 56 -15.56 6.42 6.91
N ARG A 57 -16.47 5.43 6.97
CA ARG A 57 -17.73 5.55 7.70
C ARG A 57 -17.53 5.70 9.21
N LEU A 58 -16.62 4.92 9.80
CA LEU A 58 -16.30 5.02 11.23
C LEU A 58 -15.73 6.39 11.57
N LEU A 59 -14.77 6.88 10.78
CA LEU A 59 -14.17 8.22 10.97
C LEU A 59 -15.22 9.33 10.82
N ALA A 60 -16.10 9.22 9.81
CA ALA A 60 -17.19 10.18 9.62
C ALA A 60 -18.19 10.21 10.79
N ALA A 61 -18.32 9.10 11.52
CA ALA A 61 -19.12 9.03 12.73
C ALA A 61 -18.39 9.48 14.01
N GLY A 62 -17.12 9.90 13.90
CA GLY A 62 -16.32 10.37 15.05
C GLY A 62 -15.48 9.28 15.72
N ALA A 63 -15.19 8.17 15.04
CA ALA A 63 -14.18 7.22 15.51
C ALA A 63 -12.79 7.88 15.57
N ASP A 64 -12.10 7.72 16.69
CA ASP A 64 -10.78 8.30 16.95
C ASP A 64 -9.66 7.30 16.58
N PRO A 65 -8.84 7.59 15.56
CA PRO A 65 -7.71 6.75 15.15
C PRO A 65 -6.52 6.78 16.13
N THR A 66 -6.51 7.70 17.10
CA THR A 66 -5.42 7.88 18.06
C THR A 66 -5.52 6.98 19.29
N LEU A 67 -6.70 6.39 19.54
CA LEU A 67 -6.92 5.44 20.62
C LEU A 67 -6.01 4.22 20.49
N LEU A 68 -5.54 3.73 21.63
CA LEU A 68 -4.62 2.59 21.71
C LEU A 68 -5.32 1.35 22.26
N ASP A 69 -5.00 0.19 21.70
CA ASP A 69 -5.37 -1.10 22.28
C ASP A 69 -4.52 -1.45 23.52
N HIS A 70 -4.81 -2.59 24.17
CA HIS A 70 -4.05 -3.08 25.33
C HIS A 70 -2.56 -3.38 25.06
N LEU A 71 -2.15 -3.44 23.78
CA LEU A 71 -0.76 -3.61 23.38
C LEU A 71 -0.12 -2.29 22.95
N HIS A 72 -0.74 -1.15 23.28
CA HIS A 72 -0.29 0.20 22.90
C HIS A 72 -0.19 0.41 21.38
N ARG A 73 -1.02 -0.27 20.59
CA ARG A 73 -1.04 -0.12 19.13
C ARG A 73 -2.19 0.77 18.70
N ARG A 74 -1.96 1.57 17.67
CA ARG A 74 -3.00 2.34 16.98
C ARG A 74 -3.72 1.48 15.96
N SER A 75 -4.87 1.96 15.47
CA SER A 75 -5.61 1.30 14.38
C SER A 75 -4.73 1.12 13.13
N SER A 76 -3.90 2.10 12.76
CA SER A 76 -2.97 2.02 11.62
C SER A 76 -1.96 0.87 11.71
N ASP A 77 -1.56 0.49 12.91
CA ASP A 77 -0.53 -0.53 13.15
C ASP A 77 -1.08 -1.94 12.90
N LEU A 78 -2.41 -2.06 12.87
CA LEU A 78 -3.12 -3.32 12.63
C LEU A 78 -3.38 -3.59 11.15
N VAL A 79 -3.03 -2.68 10.23
CA VAL A 79 -3.23 -2.86 8.79
C VAL A 79 -2.33 -3.98 8.25
N ALA A 80 -2.86 -5.20 8.32
CA ALA A 80 -2.21 -6.43 7.92
C ALA A 80 -2.69 -6.86 6.52
N LEU A 81 -2.12 -6.27 5.48
CA LEU A 81 -2.39 -6.63 4.09
C LEU A 81 -1.20 -7.36 3.46
N PRO A 82 -1.44 -8.32 2.53
CA PRO A 82 -0.37 -9.00 1.83
C PRO A 82 0.45 -8.01 0.99
N PRO A 83 1.73 -8.29 0.71
CA PRO A 83 2.65 -7.36 0.02
C PRO A 83 2.17 -6.91 -1.37
N ASN A 84 1.27 -7.65 -2.02
CA ASN A 84 0.69 -7.26 -3.31
C ASN A 84 -0.40 -6.19 -3.21
N SER A 85 -0.83 -5.84 -1.99
CA SER A 85 -1.93 -4.89 -1.72
C SER A 85 -1.41 -3.53 -1.24
N LEU A 86 -0.19 -3.14 -1.61
CA LEU A 86 0.41 -1.86 -1.21
C LEU A 86 -0.48 -0.64 -1.53
N PRO A 87 -1.13 -0.54 -2.71
CA PRO A 87 -2.04 0.58 -2.97
C PRO A 87 -3.18 0.66 -1.94
N LEU A 88 -3.77 -0.49 -1.60
CA LEU A 88 -4.85 -0.58 -0.61
C LEU A 88 -4.33 -0.24 0.81
N LYS A 89 -3.16 -0.77 1.18
CA LYS A 89 -2.50 -0.46 2.45
C LYS A 89 -2.22 1.04 2.58
N ASN A 90 -1.69 1.65 1.54
CA ASN A 90 -1.40 3.07 1.50
C ASN A 90 -2.68 3.92 1.58
N HIS A 91 -3.76 3.47 0.96
CA HIS A 91 -5.06 4.14 1.06
C HIS A 91 -5.63 4.05 2.48
N LEU A 92 -5.62 2.88 3.11
CA LEU A 92 -6.04 2.72 4.50
C LEU A 92 -5.21 3.58 5.46
N LEU A 93 -3.88 3.54 5.34
CA LEU A 93 -2.99 4.37 6.16
C LEU A 93 -3.23 5.87 5.96
N SER A 94 -3.61 6.30 4.75
CA SER A 94 -3.99 7.69 4.51
C SER A 94 -5.26 8.09 5.25
N LEU A 95 -6.26 7.20 5.35
CA LEU A 95 -7.49 7.48 6.09
C LEU A 95 -7.25 7.65 7.60
N PHE A 96 -6.32 6.89 8.17
CA PHE A 96 -5.96 7.03 9.59
C PHE A 96 -5.15 8.30 9.92
N GLY A 97 -4.85 9.16 8.94
CA GLY A 97 -3.85 10.22 9.10
C GLY A 97 -2.43 9.67 9.33
N GLY A 98 -2.22 8.37 9.07
CA GLY A 98 -0.95 7.66 9.30
C GLY A 98 0.07 7.88 8.18
N ARG A 99 -0.30 8.56 7.09
CA ARG A 99 0.72 9.19 6.24
C ARG A 99 1.28 10.34 7.07
N LYS A 100 2.56 10.23 7.49
CA LYS A 100 3.35 11.43 7.63
C LYS A 100 3.28 12.09 6.26
N GLU A 101 2.40 13.08 6.13
CA GLU A 101 2.29 13.89 4.92
C GLU A 101 3.62 14.61 4.84
N TRP A 102 4.57 13.98 4.15
CA TRP A 102 5.80 14.65 3.81
C TRP A 102 5.41 15.74 2.82
N PRO A 103 5.72 17.02 3.11
CA PRO A 103 5.45 18.06 2.14
C PRO A 103 6.07 17.64 0.80
N PRO A 104 5.38 17.88 -0.34
CA PRO A 104 5.95 17.65 -1.65
C PRO A 104 7.34 18.29 -1.70
N ASP A 105 8.38 17.48 -1.90
CA ASP A 105 9.74 17.99 -1.89
C ASP A 105 9.95 18.85 -3.15
N PRO A 106 10.15 20.18 -2.99
CA PRO A 106 10.31 21.08 -4.13
C PRO A 106 11.61 20.81 -4.92
N SER A 107 12.55 20.05 -4.36
CA SER A 107 13.79 19.67 -5.05
C SER A 107 13.60 18.52 -6.05
N LEU A 108 12.42 17.91 -6.10
CA LEU A 108 12.14 16.80 -7.02
C LEU A 108 11.16 17.23 -8.11
N PRO A 109 11.47 16.94 -9.38
CA PRO A 109 10.44 16.93 -10.39
C PRO A 109 9.37 15.91 -9.98
N ASP A 110 8.09 16.29 -10.10
CA ASP A 110 6.98 15.37 -9.87
C ASP A 110 7.20 14.09 -10.67
N ILE A 111 6.85 12.95 -10.09
CA ILE A 111 7.05 11.63 -10.72
C ILE A 111 6.27 11.48 -12.03
N LYS A 112 5.24 12.32 -12.21
CA LYS A 112 4.46 12.45 -13.43
C LYS A 112 5.13 13.30 -14.51
N ASN A 113 6.12 14.13 -14.15
CA ASN A 113 6.69 15.15 -15.03
C ASN A 113 8.23 15.05 -15.14
N GLY A 114 8.77 15.65 -16.20
CA GLY A 114 10.22 15.79 -16.38
C GLY A 114 10.99 14.47 -16.44
N ALA A 115 12.17 14.43 -15.81
CA ALA A 115 13.12 13.33 -15.93
C ALA A 115 12.55 11.97 -15.48
N TYR A 116 11.71 11.94 -14.44
CA TYR A 116 11.13 10.70 -13.90
C TYR A 116 9.93 10.17 -14.70
N ALA A 117 9.36 11.00 -15.58
CA ALA A 117 8.30 10.60 -16.49
C ALA A 117 8.82 9.87 -17.73
N SER A 118 10.11 9.98 -18.03
CA SER A 118 10.72 9.38 -19.22
C SER A 118 10.65 7.86 -19.20
N ASP A 119 10.44 7.26 -20.38
CA ASP A 119 10.40 5.82 -20.53
C ASP A 119 11.75 5.18 -20.17
N ASP A 120 12.86 5.81 -20.53
CA ASP A 120 14.20 5.35 -20.15
C ASP A 120 14.38 5.26 -18.63
N PHE A 121 14.00 6.33 -17.90
CA PHE A 121 14.09 6.33 -16.44
C PHE A 121 13.19 5.24 -15.84
N ARG A 122 11.93 5.15 -16.29
CA ARG A 122 10.96 4.17 -15.79
C ARG A 122 11.39 2.74 -16.09
N MET A 123 11.98 2.48 -17.26
CA MET A 123 12.41 1.15 -17.68
C MET A 123 13.74 0.73 -17.07
N TYR A 124 14.68 1.64 -16.78
CA TYR A 124 16.05 1.25 -16.41
C TYR A 124 16.60 1.85 -15.11
N SER A 125 15.95 2.86 -14.53
CA SER A 125 16.47 3.55 -13.34
C SER A 125 15.52 3.49 -12.14
N PHE A 126 14.22 3.50 -12.39
CA PHE A 126 13.19 3.46 -11.34
C PHE A 126 13.30 2.18 -10.50
N LYS A 127 13.40 2.33 -9.17
CA LYS A 127 13.57 1.26 -8.16
C LYS A 127 14.72 0.29 -8.46
N VAL A 128 15.77 0.78 -9.12
CA VAL A 128 17.02 0.06 -9.37
C VAL A 128 18.16 0.60 -8.49
N ARG A 129 18.37 1.93 -8.52
CA ARG A 129 19.47 2.59 -7.80
C ARG A 129 19.06 2.92 -6.36
N ALA A 130 20.00 2.82 -5.43
CA ALA A 130 19.81 3.23 -4.04
C ALA A 130 19.53 4.75 -3.94
N CYS A 131 18.64 5.12 -3.02
CA CYS A 131 18.32 6.50 -2.71
C CYS A 131 19.52 7.15 -1.99
N SER A 132 19.98 8.28 -2.50
CA SER A 132 21.12 9.04 -1.95
C SER A 132 20.69 10.23 -1.09
N ARG A 133 19.40 10.33 -0.71
CA ARG A 133 18.92 11.46 0.10
C ARG A 133 19.43 11.34 1.54
N ALA A 134 19.87 12.47 2.09
CA ALA A 134 20.40 12.56 3.45
C ALA A 134 19.32 12.71 4.54
N TYR A 135 18.04 12.74 4.17
CA TYR A 135 16.93 12.96 5.08
C TYR A 135 15.79 11.96 4.84
N SER A 136 15.02 11.67 5.89
CA SER A 136 13.87 10.77 5.84
C SER A 136 12.75 11.36 4.99
N HIS A 137 12.13 10.53 4.16
CA HIS A 137 10.99 10.90 3.32
C HIS A 137 10.15 9.65 3.04
N ASP A 138 9.03 9.82 2.33
CA ASP A 138 8.22 8.67 1.91
C ASP A 138 8.97 7.83 0.87
N TRP A 139 9.49 6.67 1.30
CA TRP A 139 10.19 5.74 0.43
C TRP A 139 9.27 5.10 -0.62
N THR A 140 7.95 5.08 -0.38
CA THR A 140 6.97 4.52 -1.33
C THR A 140 6.78 5.42 -2.54
N GLU A 141 6.97 6.72 -2.38
CA GLU A 141 6.94 7.72 -3.46
C GLU A 141 8.34 7.98 -4.05
N CYS A 142 9.40 7.53 -3.39
CA CYS A 142 10.76 7.68 -3.87
C CYS A 142 11.02 6.78 -5.09
N PRO A 143 11.52 7.31 -6.23
CA PRO A 143 11.83 6.50 -7.39
C PRO A 143 13.10 5.65 -7.26
N PHE A 144 13.77 5.73 -6.11
CA PHE A 144 15.01 5.01 -5.79
C PHE A 144 14.79 4.02 -4.64
N VAL A 145 15.75 3.13 -4.46
CA VAL A 145 15.69 1.99 -3.52
C VAL A 145 16.10 2.41 -2.12
N HIS A 146 15.30 2.05 -1.11
CA HIS A 146 15.62 2.26 0.30
C HIS A 146 16.08 0.96 1.00
N PRO A 147 16.94 1.05 2.04
CA PRO A 147 17.32 -0.12 2.83
C PRO A 147 16.11 -0.81 3.45
N GLY A 148 16.02 -2.13 3.29
CA GLY A 148 14.96 -2.95 3.88
C GLY A 148 13.63 -2.95 3.12
N GLU A 149 13.48 -2.17 2.04
CA GLU A 149 12.29 -2.28 1.19
C GLU A 149 12.40 -3.52 0.29
N ASN A 150 11.29 -4.22 0.05
CA ASN A 150 11.20 -5.31 -0.93
C ASN A 150 10.77 -4.80 -2.33
N ALA A 151 10.64 -3.48 -2.48
CA ALA A 151 10.13 -2.81 -3.67
C ALA A 151 11.23 -2.41 -4.67
N TRP A 152 12.21 -3.28 -4.88
CA TRP A 152 13.36 -3.05 -5.76
C TRP A 152 13.41 -4.06 -6.90
N ARG A 153 14.25 -3.78 -7.90
CA ARG A 153 14.57 -4.70 -8.99
C ARG A 153 16.04 -4.66 -9.37
N ARG A 154 16.57 -5.80 -9.80
CA ARG A 154 17.88 -5.87 -10.48
C ARG A 154 17.86 -5.00 -11.74
N ASP A 155 18.96 -4.29 -11.99
CA ASP A 155 19.13 -3.45 -13.19
C ASP A 155 19.01 -4.34 -14.45
N PRO A 156 17.98 -4.15 -15.29
CA PRO A 156 17.80 -4.95 -16.51
C PRO A 156 18.96 -4.82 -17.52
N ARG A 157 19.79 -3.77 -17.41
CA ARG A 157 20.98 -3.59 -18.25
C ARG A 157 22.18 -4.40 -17.76
N LYS A 158 22.20 -4.74 -16.47
CA LYS A 158 23.28 -5.52 -15.84
C LYS A 158 22.93 -7.00 -15.74
N TYR A 159 21.66 -7.31 -15.50
CA TYR A 159 21.18 -8.67 -15.31
C TYR A 159 20.13 -9.00 -16.37
N HIS A 160 20.41 -10.03 -17.16
CA HIS A 160 19.48 -10.54 -18.16
C HIS A 160 18.52 -11.51 -17.49
N TYR A 161 17.36 -11.02 -17.08
CA TYR A 161 16.30 -11.84 -16.52
C TYR A 161 14.98 -11.57 -17.25
N SER A 162 14.07 -12.52 -17.15
CA SER A 162 12.72 -12.40 -17.69
C SER A 162 11.76 -11.84 -16.64
N CYS A 163 10.69 -11.21 -17.10
CA CYS A 163 9.56 -10.79 -16.24
C CYS A 163 8.76 -11.97 -15.64
N VAL A 164 9.16 -13.22 -15.91
CA VAL A 164 8.49 -14.42 -15.42
C VAL A 164 8.95 -14.68 -13.97
N PRO A 165 8.02 -14.89 -13.01
CA PRO A 165 8.39 -15.13 -11.62
C PRO A 165 9.23 -16.41 -11.43
N CYS A 166 10.31 -16.31 -10.66
CA CYS A 166 11.17 -17.44 -10.32
C CYS A 166 10.40 -18.47 -9.46
N PRO A 167 10.28 -19.74 -9.89
CA PRO A 167 9.58 -20.77 -9.14
C PRO A 167 10.18 -21.06 -7.76
N GLU A 168 11.49 -20.92 -7.60
CA GLU A 168 12.17 -21.09 -6.31
C GLU A 168 11.91 -19.91 -5.38
N PHE A 169 12.07 -18.68 -5.88
CA PHE A 169 11.86 -17.46 -5.09
C PHE A 169 10.41 -17.34 -4.63
N LYS A 170 9.45 -17.76 -5.48
CA LYS A 170 8.02 -17.76 -5.17
C LYS A 170 7.66 -18.62 -3.95
N LYS A 171 8.46 -19.65 -3.64
CA LYS A 171 8.27 -20.50 -2.45
C LYS A 171 8.73 -19.84 -1.14
N GLY A 172 9.18 -18.57 -1.19
CA GLY A 172 9.64 -17.81 -0.01
C GLY A 172 11.09 -18.09 0.37
N ALA A 173 11.80 -18.95 -0.37
CA ALA A 173 13.22 -19.20 -0.18
C ALA A 173 14.07 -18.26 -1.05
N ARG A 174 15.29 -17.94 -0.60
CA ARG A 174 16.28 -17.30 -1.47
C ARG A 174 16.62 -18.24 -2.63
N CYS A 175 16.51 -17.74 -3.85
CA CYS A 175 16.87 -18.48 -5.05
C CYS A 175 18.36 -18.82 -5.03
N ARG A 176 18.71 -20.08 -5.30
CA ARG A 176 20.12 -20.54 -5.24
C ARG A 176 20.99 -19.92 -6.32
N ARG A 177 20.37 -19.47 -7.41
CA ARG A 177 21.04 -18.79 -8.54
C ARG A 177 21.40 -17.33 -8.23
N GLY A 178 20.91 -16.78 -7.12
CA GLY A 178 21.17 -15.39 -6.74
C GLY A 178 20.83 -14.41 -7.87
N ASP A 179 21.66 -13.39 -8.05
CA ASP A 179 21.43 -12.37 -9.07
C ASP A 179 21.53 -12.87 -10.51
N MET A 180 22.16 -14.03 -10.75
CA MET A 180 22.27 -14.67 -12.06
C MET A 180 21.01 -15.47 -12.45
N CYS A 181 19.98 -15.47 -11.60
CA CYS A 181 18.70 -16.07 -11.93
C CYS A 181 18.04 -15.36 -13.12
N GLU A 182 17.72 -16.10 -14.18
CA GLU A 182 17.04 -15.61 -15.39
C GLU A 182 15.55 -15.29 -15.19
N TYR A 183 15.05 -15.43 -13.96
CA TYR A 183 13.65 -15.20 -13.60
C TYR A 183 13.54 -14.10 -12.56
N ALA A 184 12.43 -13.38 -12.57
CA ALA A 184 12.15 -12.30 -11.65
C ALA A 184 12.00 -12.79 -10.19
N HIS A 185 12.68 -12.11 -9.28
CA HIS A 185 12.60 -12.28 -7.84
C HIS A 185 11.60 -11.29 -7.26
N GLY A 186 10.40 -11.81 -7.02
CA GLY A 186 9.30 -11.03 -6.46
C GLY A 186 8.49 -10.29 -7.52
N VAL A 187 7.42 -9.65 -7.03
CA VAL A 187 6.44 -8.97 -7.88
C VAL A 187 7.00 -7.71 -8.53
N PHE A 188 7.90 -7.00 -7.86
CA PHE A 188 8.48 -5.76 -8.37
C PHE A 188 9.39 -5.98 -9.57
N GLU A 189 10.29 -6.95 -9.50
CA GLU A 189 11.09 -7.34 -10.66
C GLU A 189 10.24 -7.78 -11.84
N SER A 190 9.14 -8.49 -11.57
CA SER A 190 8.24 -8.96 -12.63
C SER A 190 7.50 -7.79 -13.28
N TRP A 191 6.86 -6.92 -12.47
CA TRP A 191 5.98 -5.86 -12.95
C TRP A 191 6.70 -4.64 -13.49
N LEU A 192 7.88 -4.33 -12.94
CA LEU A 192 8.69 -3.20 -13.39
C LEU A 192 9.63 -3.58 -14.53
N HIS A 193 9.66 -4.84 -14.98
CA HIS A 193 10.53 -5.25 -16.07
C HIS A 193 10.22 -4.48 -17.37
N PRO A 194 11.22 -4.08 -18.18
CA PRO A 194 11.02 -3.45 -19.49
C PRO A 194 9.98 -4.13 -20.38
N ALA A 195 9.96 -5.48 -20.41
CA ALA A 195 9.00 -6.27 -21.18
C ALA A 195 7.53 -6.18 -20.68
N GLN A 196 7.28 -5.62 -19.50
CA GLN A 196 5.92 -5.36 -18.97
C GLN A 196 5.56 -3.87 -19.03
N TYR A 197 6.52 -2.99 -19.35
CA TYR A 197 6.28 -1.55 -19.38
C TYR A 197 5.35 -1.19 -20.55
N ARG A 198 4.22 -0.56 -20.23
CA ARG A 198 3.18 -0.12 -21.17
C ARG A 198 2.59 -1.20 -22.10
N THR A 199 2.78 -2.48 -21.78
CA THR A 199 2.25 -3.57 -22.64
C THR A 199 0.77 -3.90 -22.40
N ARG A 200 0.19 -3.41 -21.30
CA ARG A 200 -1.24 -3.56 -20.99
C ARG A 200 -1.89 -2.20 -20.82
N LEU A 201 -3.11 -2.07 -21.32
CA LEU A 201 -3.92 -0.87 -21.14
C LEU A 201 -4.38 -0.72 -19.69
N CYS A 202 -4.46 0.52 -19.23
CA CYS A 202 -5.13 0.90 -18.01
C CYS A 202 -6.62 0.57 -18.16
N LYS A 203 -7.25 0.07 -17.09
CA LYS A 203 -8.70 -0.14 -17.11
C LYS A 203 -9.47 1.17 -16.88
N ASP A 204 -8.79 2.13 -16.26
CA ASP A 204 -9.39 3.37 -15.78
C ASP A 204 -9.10 4.55 -16.72
N ASP A 205 -8.26 4.38 -17.75
CA ASP A 205 -7.85 5.41 -18.73
C ASP A 205 -7.77 6.83 -18.14
N LEU A 206 -8.72 7.70 -18.49
CA LEU A 206 -8.79 9.10 -18.05
C LEU A 206 -9.11 9.28 -16.56
N ALA A 207 -9.76 8.30 -15.93
CA ALA A 207 -10.10 8.28 -14.50
C ALA A 207 -8.98 7.71 -13.63
N CYS A 208 -7.85 7.28 -14.21
CA CYS A 208 -6.77 6.68 -13.45
C CYS A 208 -6.02 7.72 -12.60
N THR A 209 -6.05 7.52 -11.28
CA THR A 209 -5.36 8.37 -10.31
C THR A 209 -3.97 7.85 -9.93
N ALA A 210 -3.57 6.68 -10.44
CA ALA A 210 -2.28 6.07 -10.09
C ALA A 210 -1.11 6.95 -10.54
N ARG A 211 -0.31 7.44 -9.58
CA ARG A 211 0.87 8.29 -9.84
C ARG A 211 1.98 7.56 -10.60
N LEU A 212 2.05 6.24 -10.43
CA LEU A 212 3.09 5.36 -10.93
C LEU A 212 2.53 4.24 -11.81
N LEU A 213 1.62 4.58 -12.72
CA LEU A 213 1.06 3.60 -13.62
C LEU A 213 2.10 3.15 -14.66
N LEU A 214 2.40 1.86 -14.68
CA LEU A 214 3.25 1.21 -15.69
C LEU A 214 2.45 0.71 -16.89
N ARG A 215 1.11 0.63 -16.77
CA ARG A 215 0.19 0.36 -17.88
C ARG A 215 0.10 1.58 -18.79
N ALA A 216 -0.20 1.35 -20.07
CA ALA A 216 -0.48 2.42 -21.01
C ALA A 216 -1.90 2.97 -20.77
N HIS A 217 -2.08 4.29 -20.79
CA HIS A 217 -3.41 4.87 -21.02
C HIS A 217 -3.73 4.75 -22.51
N ALA A 218 -5.00 4.53 -22.85
CA ALA A 218 -5.48 4.69 -24.22
C ALA A 218 -5.31 6.14 -24.71
#